data_AF-A0A1A7GTZ0-F1
#
_entry.id   AF-A0A1A7GTZ0-F1
#
_cell.length_a   1.000
_cell.length_b   1.000
_cell.length_c   1.000
_cell.angle_alpha   90.00
_cell.angle_beta   90.00
_cell.angle_gamma   90.00
#
_symmetry.space_group_name_H-M   'P 1'
#
loop_
_entity.id
_entity.type
_entity.pdbx_description
1 polymer ?
#
loop_
_entity_poly.entity_id
_entity_poly.type
_entity_poly.pdbx_seq_one_letter_code
_entity_poly.pdbx_strand_id
1 'polypeptide(L)'
;MTTPQTRPALLIAGHGTRDDAGAEAFRAFVEELGRRNPELPVAGGFIELSPPPLGEAVTSLVERGAKRFAAVPLMLVSAGHAKGDIPAALTREKERHPGISYTYGRPLGPHPSLLAVLERRVDEVIGDLDRSEVTVLLVGRGSTDPDANSEVHKAARLFWEGRGYAGVETAFVSLAAPDVPSGLDRCEKLGARRIVVLPYFLFTGILPDRVRQQTEEWAAAHPGLDVRSADVIGAAEELHALVMERYEEAVKGDLRMNCDSCVYRIALPGFEDKVGLPQQPHFHPDDDGHHHHHHGSHAHAHH
;
A
#
# COMPACT_ATOMS: atom_id res chain seq x y z
N MET A 1 17.45 -27.29 -28.13
CA MET A 1 16.47 -27.55 -27.06
C MET A 1 16.44 -26.30 -26.20
N THR A 2 15.44 -25.45 -26.38
CA THR A 2 15.18 -24.32 -25.47
C THR A 2 14.73 -24.92 -24.14
N THR A 3 15.52 -24.71 -23.08
CA THR A 3 15.12 -25.01 -21.70
C THR A 3 13.73 -24.40 -21.48
N PRO A 4 12.74 -25.14 -20.92
CA PRO A 4 11.46 -24.56 -20.56
C PRO A 4 11.74 -23.31 -19.73
N GLN A 5 11.31 -22.15 -20.20
CA GLN A 5 11.59 -20.90 -19.53
C GLN A 5 10.76 -20.90 -18.25
N THR A 6 11.40 -21.20 -17.13
CA THR A 6 10.73 -21.24 -15.82
C THR A 6 10.09 -19.88 -15.55
N ARG A 7 8.81 -19.92 -15.19
CA ARG A 7 8.04 -18.73 -14.81
C ARG A 7 8.76 -18.04 -13.65
N PRO A 8 8.88 -16.71 -13.62
CA PRO A 8 9.48 -16.00 -12.49
C PRO A 8 8.74 -16.33 -11.19
N ALA A 9 9.49 -16.54 -10.10
CA ALA A 9 8.91 -16.68 -8.77
C ALA A 9 8.16 -15.40 -8.37
N LEU A 10 7.07 -15.53 -7.61
CA LEU A 10 6.31 -14.41 -7.07
C LEU A 10 6.93 -13.99 -5.73
N LEU A 11 7.38 -12.74 -5.68
CA LEU A 11 7.86 -12.12 -4.45
C LEU A 11 6.88 -11.01 -4.04
N ILE A 12 6.24 -11.16 -2.88
CA ILE A 12 5.33 -10.15 -2.33
C ILE A 12 6.11 -9.23 -1.38
N ALA A 13 6.12 -7.93 -1.69
CA ALA A 13 6.73 -6.93 -0.81
C ALA A 13 5.64 -6.26 0.04
N GLY A 14 5.62 -6.58 1.33
CA GLY A 14 4.80 -5.92 2.34
C GLY A 14 5.49 -4.68 2.90
N HIS A 15 4.72 -3.72 3.39
CA HIS A 15 5.27 -2.55 4.07
C HIS A 15 5.90 -2.94 5.41
N GLY A 16 5.12 -3.54 6.30
CA GLY A 16 5.50 -3.76 7.69
C GLY A 16 4.45 -3.22 8.64
N THR A 17 4.33 -3.81 9.82
CA THR A 17 3.53 -3.27 10.92
C THR A 17 4.09 -3.71 12.27
N ARG A 18 3.88 -2.89 13.30
CA ARG A 18 4.16 -3.29 14.69
C ARG A 18 3.01 -4.08 15.33
N ASP A 19 1.92 -4.24 14.59
CA ASP A 19 0.78 -5.06 15.02
C ASP A 19 0.97 -6.51 14.56
N ASP A 20 1.08 -7.43 15.51
CA ASP A 20 1.32 -8.85 15.24
C ASP A 20 0.19 -9.49 14.42
N ALA A 21 -1.06 -9.08 14.68
CA ALA A 21 -2.23 -9.60 13.96
C ALA A 21 -2.19 -9.20 12.47
N GLY A 22 -1.88 -7.94 12.17
CA GLY A 22 -1.71 -7.45 10.80
C GLY A 22 -0.52 -8.10 10.09
N ALA A 23 0.60 -8.34 10.79
CA ALA A 23 1.74 -9.05 10.24
C ALA A 23 1.39 -10.53 9.93
N GLU A 24 0.62 -11.17 10.80
CA GLU A 24 0.14 -12.54 10.60
C GLU A 24 -0.86 -12.64 9.44
N ALA A 25 -1.77 -11.66 9.32
CA ALA A 25 -2.70 -11.60 8.19
C ALA A 25 -1.97 -11.51 6.85
N PHE A 26 -0.87 -10.75 6.77
CA PHE A 26 -0.01 -10.72 5.59
C PHE A 26 0.66 -12.09 5.33
N ARG A 27 1.24 -12.72 6.35
CA ARG A 27 1.90 -14.03 6.20
C ARG A 27 0.92 -15.11 5.73
N ALA A 28 -0.25 -15.17 6.36
CA ALA A 28 -1.34 -16.06 5.96
C ALA A 28 -1.80 -15.80 4.52
N PHE A 29 -1.90 -14.53 4.11
CA PHE A 29 -2.23 -14.17 2.72
C PHE A 29 -1.18 -14.69 1.72
N VAL A 30 0.10 -14.56 2.04
CA VAL A 30 1.21 -15.06 1.19
C VAL A 30 1.22 -16.60 1.13
N GLU A 31 1.01 -17.27 2.27
CA GLU A 31 0.90 -18.72 2.33
C GLU A 31 -0.26 -19.23 1.46
N GLU A 32 -1.42 -18.59 1.58
CA GLU A 32 -2.61 -18.92 0.81
C GLU A 32 -2.41 -18.67 -0.69
N LEU A 33 -1.70 -17.62 -1.09
CA LEU A 33 -1.28 -17.41 -2.48
C LEU A 33 -0.43 -18.58 -2.99
N GLY A 34 0.51 -19.08 -2.19
CA GLY A 34 1.31 -20.26 -2.53
C GLY A 34 0.45 -21.51 -2.68
N ARG A 35 -0.48 -21.75 -1.74
CA ARG A 35 -1.39 -22.91 -1.76
C ARG A 35 -2.29 -22.93 -2.99
N ARG A 36 -2.75 -21.75 -3.43
CA ARG A 36 -3.57 -21.59 -4.65
C ARG A 36 -2.79 -21.75 -5.94
N ASN A 37 -1.47 -21.63 -5.90
CA ASN A 37 -0.58 -21.67 -7.07
C ASN A 37 0.59 -22.64 -6.83
N PRO A 38 0.33 -23.96 -6.71
CA PRO A 38 1.34 -24.93 -6.28
C PRO A 38 2.55 -25.08 -7.23
N GLU A 39 2.40 -24.68 -8.50
CA GLU A 39 3.49 -24.69 -9.48
C GLU A 39 4.33 -23.40 -9.49
N LEU A 40 3.92 -22.38 -8.72
CA LEU A 40 4.58 -21.08 -8.65
C LEU A 40 5.32 -20.95 -7.30
N PRO A 41 6.65 -20.80 -7.29
CA PRO A 41 7.35 -20.43 -6.06
C PRO A 41 6.87 -19.06 -5.59
N VAL A 42 6.29 -19.01 -4.39
CA VAL A 42 5.84 -17.79 -3.72
C VAL A 42 6.64 -17.57 -2.44
N ALA A 43 7.04 -16.32 -2.21
CA ALA A 43 7.47 -15.83 -0.90
C ALA A 43 7.01 -14.39 -0.71
N GLY A 44 6.99 -13.95 0.54
CA GLY A 44 6.72 -12.57 0.88
C GLY A 44 7.50 -12.16 2.09
N GLY A 45 7.89 -10.88 2.13
CA GLY A 45 8.59 -10.30 3.25
C GLY A 45 8.27 -8.82 3.35
N PHE A 46 8.69 -8.23 4.46
CA PHE A 46 8.41 -6.84 4.78
C PHE A 46 9.62 -5.97 4.51
N ILE A 47 9.36 -4.73 4.11
CA ILE A 47 10.40 -3.71 3.98
C ILE A 47 10.87 -3.22 5.35
N GLU A 48 9.99 -3.24 6.35
CA GLU A 48 10.34 -2.87 7.71
C GLU A 48 9.41 -3.53 8.75
N LEU A 49 9.73 -3.31 10.04
CA LEU A 49 8.88 -3.53 11.23
C LEU A 49 8.49 -4.97 11.57
N SER A 50 8.41 -5.88 10.59
CA SER A 50 7.92 -7.25 10.79
C SER A 50 8.84 -8.26 10.11
N PRO A 51 9.05 -9.44 10.72
CA PRO A 51 9.69 -10.57 10.04
C PRO A 51 8.70 -11.36 9.15
N PRO A 52 9.19 -12.02 8.07
CA PRO A 52 10.58 -11.98 7.60
C PRO A 52 10.87 -10.69 6.80
N PRO A 53 12.08 -10.11 6.90
CA PRO A 53 12.53 -9.05 6.01
C PRO A 53 12.46 -9.48 4.55
N LEU A 54 12.29 -8.53 3.63
CA LEU A 54 12.19 -8.82 2.19
C LEU A 54 13.41 -9.59 1.66
N GLY A 55 14.61 -9.31 2.18
CA GLY A 55 15.83 -10.02 1.80
C GLY A 55 15.83 -11.50 2.18
N GLU A 56 15.23 -11.87 3.31
CA GLU A 56 15.06 -13.28 3.69
C GLU A 56 14.07 -13.99 2.75
N ALA A 57 12.99 -13.32 2.34
CA ALA A 57 12.05 -13.86 1.37
C ALA A 57 12.72 -14.11 0.00
N VAL A 58 13.62 -13.22 -0.43
CA VAL A 58 14.44 -13.44 -1.63
C VAL A 58 15.39 -14.62 -1.45
N THR A 59 16.11 -14.65 -0.34
CA THR A 59 17.07 -15.74 -0.03
C THR A 59 16.36 -17.11 -0.05
N SER A 60 15.20 -17.23 0.59
CA SER A 60 14.39 -18.45 0.58
C SER A 60 13.98 -18.90 -0.84
N LEU A 61 13.66 -17.97 -1.73
CA LEU A 61 13.35 -18.28 -3.12
C LEU A 61 14.60 -18.71 -3.91
N VAL A 62 15.75 -18.06 -3.69
CA VAL A 62 17.03 -18.43 -4.31
C VAL A 62 17.46 -19.83 -3.89
N GLU A 63 17.34 -20.18 -2.60
CA GLU A 63 17.64 -21.51 -2.08
C GLU A 63 16.76 -22.61 -2.69
N ARG A 64 15.51 -22.27 -3.06
CA ARG A 64 14.60 -23.13 -3.82
C ARG A 64 14.90 -23.15 -5.33
N GLY A 65 16.00 -22.53 -5.77
CA GLY A 65 16.47 -22.55 -7.15
C GLY A 65 15.92 -21.43 -8.04
N ALA A 66 15.17 -20.47 -7.48
CA ALA A 66 14.63 -19.36 -8.27
C ALA A 66 15.75 -18.38 -8.67
N LYS A 67 15.82 -18.06 -9.98
CA LYS A 67 16.74 -17.06 -10.55
C LYS A 67 16.04 -15.83 -11.13
N ARG A 68 14.71 -15.92 -11.28
CA ARG A 68 13.87 -14.89 -11.88
C ARG A 68 12.72 -14.62 -10.94
N PHE A 69 12.46 -13.35 -10.68
CA PHE A 69 11.45 -12.88 -9.74
C PHE A 69 10.51 -11.91 -10.43
N ALA A 70 9.24 -11.93 -10.06
CA ALA A 70 8.30 -10.85 -10.29
C ALA A 70 7.89 -10.34 -8.90
N ALA A 71 8.40 -9.17 -8.55
CA ALA A 71 8.15 -8.53 -7.27
C ALA A 71 6.87 -7.71 -7.34
N VAL A 72 5.87 -8.04 -6.52
CA VAL A 72 4.59 -7.33 -6.45
C VAL A 72 4.51 -6.57 -5.12
N PRO A 73 4.49 -5.23 -5.14
CA PRO A 73 4.27 -4.43 -3.93
C PRO A 73 2.81 -4.57 -3.47
N LEU A 74 2.60 -5.10 -2.28
CA LEU A 74 1.27 -5.23 -1.68
C LEU A 74 0.87 -3.90 -1.01
N MET A 75 0.65 -2.88 -1.85
CA MET A 75 0.39 -1.50 -1.45
C MET A 75 -0.77 -0.92 -2.27
N LEU A 76 -1.70 -0.22 -1.62
CA LEU A 76 -2.86 0.39 -2.28
C LEU A 76 -2.49 1.64 -3.10
N VAL A 77 -1.50 2.40 -2.63
CA VAL A 77 -1.05 3.66 -3.24
C VAL A 77 0.44 3.64 -3.52
N SER A 78 0.89 4.39 -4.52
CA SER A 78 2.31 4.54 -4.86
C SER A 78 2.96 5.66 -4.04
N ALA A 79 3.60 5.31 -2.93
CA ALA A 79 4.35 6.25 -2.08
C ALA A 79 5.85 5.88 -2.03
N GLY A 80 6.62 6.54 -1.14
CA GLY A 80 8.07 6.37 -0.99
C GLY A 80 8.57 4.91 -1.04
N HIS A 81 7.93 3.99 -0.29
CA HIS A 81 8.34 2.58 -0.32
C HIS A 81 8.21 1.91 -1.68
N ALA A 82 7.10 2.14 -2.38
CA ALA A 82 6.89 1.57 -3.70
C ALA A 82 7.81 2.21 -4.76
N LYS A 83 8.19 3.48 -4.57
CA LYS A 83 8.99 4.26 -5.53
C LYS A 83 10.50 4.17 -5.30
N GLY A 84 10.94 3.89 -4.07
CA GLY A 84 12.33 3.95 -3.64
C GLY A 84 12.79 2.72 -2.86
N ASP A 85 12.16 2.42 -1.71
CA ASP A 85 12.70 1.43 -0.77
C ASP A 85 12.66 0.00 -1.31
N ILE A 86 11.53 -0.44 -1.90
CA ILE A 86 11.46 -1.78 -2.51
C ILE A 86 12.45 -1.93 -3.67
N PRO A 87 12.49 -1.01 -4.68
CA PRO A 87 13.49 -1.09 -5.73
C PRO A 87 14.94 -1.13 -5.21
N ALA A 88 15.24 -0.37 -4.16
CA ALA A 88 16.57 -0.37 -3.55
C ALA A 88 16.89 -1.70 -2.87
N ALA A 89 15.96 -2.27 -2.10
CA ALA A 89 16.11 -3.59 -1.48
C ALA A 89 16.35 -4.67 -2.55
N LEU A 90 15.56 -4.69 -3.62
CA LEU A 90 15.75 -5.64 -4.72
C LEU A 90 17.11 -5.47 -5.43
N THR A 91 17.62 -4.24 -5.52
CA THR A 91 18.95 -3.97 -6.06
C THR A 91 20.05 -4.53 -5.16
N ARG A 92 19.95 -4.36 -3.83
CA ARG A 92 20.87 -4.99 -2.86
C ARG A 92 20.84 -6.50 -2.94
N GLU A 93 19.66 -7.11 -3.06
CA GLU A 93 19.56 -8.57 -3.21
C GLU A 93 20.20 -9.08 -4.51
N LYS A 94 20.16 -8.29 -5.58
CA LYS A 94 20.83 -8.63 -6.84
C LYS A 94 22.36 -8.65 -6.68
N GLU A 95 22.91 -7.79 -5.84
CA GLU A 95 24.34 -7.78 -5.50
C GLU A 95 24.69 -8.98 -4.60
N ARG A 96 23.83 -9.29 -3.61
CA ARG A 96 24.03 -10.41 -2.68
C ARG A 96 23.91 -11.77 -3.35
N HIS A 97 23.06 -11.90 -4.36
CA HIS A 97 22.78 -13.16 -5.06
C HIS A 97 23.13 -13.06 -6.56
N PRO A 98 24.40 -13.19 -6.96
CA PRO A 98 24.80 -13.08 -8.37
C PRO A 98 24.04 -14.07 -9.28
N GLY A 99 23.44 -13.55 -10.35
CA GLY A 99 22.69 -14.33 -11.33
C GLY A 99 21.18 -14.32 -11.15
N ILE A 100 20.65 -13.59 -10.14
CA ILE A 100 19.22 -13.29 -10.08
C ILE A 100 18.83 -12.11 -10.99
N SER A 101 17.56 -12.09 -11.39
CA SER A 101 16.93 -10.97 -12.09
C SER A 101 15.50 -10.81 -11.63
N TYR A 102 14.99 -9.59 -11.61
CA TYR A 102 13.62 -9.31 -11.18
C TYR A 102 12.91 -8.37 -12.14
N THR A 103 11.60 -8.54 -12.28
CA THR A 103 10.68 -7.51 -12.76
C THR A 103 9.92 -6.95 -11.56
N TYR A 104 9.56 -5.66 -11.63
CA TYR A 104 8.89 -4.96 -10.55
C TYR A 104 7.48 -4.56 -10.98
N GLY A 105 6.48 -5.09 -10.29
CA GLY A 105 5.07 -4.81 -10.47
C GLY A 105 4.66 -3.44 -9.97
N ARG A 106 3.53 -2.96 -10.47
CA ARG A 106 2.91 -1.74 -9.96
C ARG A 106 2.12 -2.00 -8.65
N PRO A 107 1.90 -0.97 -7.81
CA PRO A 107 0.96 -1.05 -6.69
C PRO A 107 -0.45 -1.47 -7.13
N LEU A 108 -1.27 -1.92 -6.18
CA LEU A 108 -2.63 -2.42 -6.46
C LEU A 108 -3.51 -1.36 -7.12
N GLY A 109 -3.45 -0.13 -6.60
CA GLY A 109 -4.21 1.03 -7.09
C GLY A 109 -5.70 0.95 -6.80
N PRO A 110 -6.49 1.97 -7.21
CA PRO A 110 -7.95 1.99 -7.11
C PRO A 110 -8.57 1.04 -8.16
N HIS A 111 -8.38 -0.26 -7.93
CA HIS A 111 -8.83 -1.31 -8.83
C HIS A 111 -10.31 -1.64 -8.62
N PRO A 112 -11.12 -1.86 -9.68
CA PRO A 112 -12.55 -2.16 -9.55
C PRO A 112 -12.85 -3.30 -8.57
N SER A 113 -12.03 -4.35 -8.54
CA SER A 113 -12.21 -5.47 -7.61
C SER A 113 -12.05 -5.05 -6.15
N LEU A 114 -11.13 -4.14 -5.83
CA LEU A 114 -10.98 -3.62 -4.46
C LEU A 114 -12.11 -2.66 -4.11
N LEU A 115 -12.58 -1.85 -5.06
CA LEU A 115 -13.74 -0.99 -4.85
C LEU A 115 -15.01 -1.81 -4.56
N ALA A 116 -15.15 -2.99 -5.18
CA ALA A 116 -16.23 -3.92 -4.86
C ALA A 116 -16.10 -4.53 -3.45
N VAL A 117 -14.88 -4.81 -2.97
CA VAL A 117 -14.66 -5.24 -1.58
C VAL A 117 -15.06 -4.13 -0.61
N LEU A 118 -14.62 -2.89 -0.87
CA LEU A 118 -14.98 -1.72 -0.08
C LEU A 118 -16.49 -1.50 -0.02
N GLU A 119 -17.19 -1.72 -1.14
CA GLU A 119 -18.65 -1.61 -1.22
C GLU A 119 -19.30 -2.64 -0.29
N ARG A 120 -18.83 -3.89 -0.30
CA ARG A 120 -19.30 -4.92 0.64
C ARG A 120 -19.04 -4.53 2.09
N ARG A 121 -17.89 -3.93 2.41
CA ARG A 121 -17.59 -3.46 3.77
C ARG A 121 -18.58 -2.39 4.24
N VAL A 122 -19.03 -1.52 3.33
CA VAL A 122 -20.10 -0.57 3.65
C VAL A 122 -21.43 -1.30 3.84
N ASP A 123 -21.80 -2.19 2.92
CA ASP A 123 -23.07 -2.94 2.98
C ASP A 123 -23.22 -3.77 4.26
N GLU A 124 -22.13 -4.42 4.70
CA GLU A 124 -22.05 -5.18 5.97
C GLU A 124 -22.44 -4.34 7.19
N VAL A 125 -22.20 -3.03 7.14
CA VAL A 125 -22.42 -2.11 8.26
C VAL A 125 -23.72 -1.33 8.14
N ILE A 126 -24.19 -1.02 6.92
CA ILE A 126 -25.44 -0.27 6.74
C ILE A 126 -26.68 -1.16 6.80
N GLY A 127 -26.57 -2.45 6.49
CA GLY A 127 -27.71 -3.38 6.47
C GLY A 127 -28.77 -2.95 5.46
N ASP A 128 -30.03 -2.81 5.90
CA ASP A 128 -31.16 -2.45 5.05
C ASP A 128 -31.32 -0.93 4.80
N LEU A 129 -30.37 -0.11 5.26
CA LEU A 129 -30.41 1.33 5.02
C LEU A 129 -30.25 1.64 3.52
N ASP A 130 -31.00 2.63 3.04
CA ASP A 130 -30.84 3.13 1.67
C ASP A 130 -29.51 3.86 1.53
N ARG A 131 -28.67 3.42 0.59
CA ARG A 131 -27.37 4.03 0.29
C ARG A 131 -27.49 5.51 -0.04
N SER A 132 -28.61 5.96 -0.60
CA SER A 132 -28.87 7.37 -0.92
C SER A 132 -28.97 8.28 0.31
N GLU A 133 -29.03 7.70 1.51
CA GLU A 133 -28.99 8.40 2.78
C GLU A 133 -27.65 8.24 3.53
N VAL A 134 -26.68 7.55 2.93
CA VAL A 134 -25.37 7.23 3.52
C VAL A 134 -24.26 8.05 2.86
N THR A 135 -23.52 8.79 3.68
CA THR A 135 -22.25 9.41 3.28
C THR A 135 -21.09 8.53 3.74
N VAL A 136 -20.14 8.25 2.85
CA VAL A 136 -18.94 7.47 3.20
C VAL A 136 -17.76 8.42 3.42
N LEU A 137 -17.02 8.24 4.51
CA LEU A 137 -15.72 8.88 4.72
C LEU A 137 -14.63 7.85 4.44
N LEU A 138 -14.00 7.91 3.25
CA LEU A 138 -12.90 7.02 2.91
C LEU A 138 -11.60 7.52 3.56
N VAL A 139 -11.02 6.72 4.45
CA VAL A 139 -9.85 7.13 5.24
C VAL A 139 -8.59 6.40 4.78
N GLY A 140 -7.63 7.16 4.25
CA GLY A 140 -6.30 6.66 3.89
C GLY A 140 -5.27 6.84 5.02
N ARG A 141 -4.07 6.28 4.83
CA ARG A 141 -2.91 6.56 5.71
C ARG A 141 -2.50 8.03 5.68
N GLY A 142 -2.46 8.59 4.48
CA GLY A 142 -1.83 9.87 4.15
C GLY A 142 -0.31 9.77 3.94
N SER A 143 0.23 10.68 3.13
CA SER A 143 1.63 10.69 2.70
C SER A 143 2.14 12.10 2.50
N THR A 144 3.47 12.27 2.56
CA THR A 144 4.14 13.49 2.10
C THR A 144 4.30 13.51 0.57
N ASP A 145 4.01 12.41 -0.11
CA ASP A 145 3.93 12.34 -1.57
C ASP A 145 2.50 12.72 -2.04
N PRO A 146 2.33 13.85 -2.76
CA PRO A 146 1.02 14.29 -3.23
C PRO A 146 0.36 13.29 -4.20
N ASP A 147 1.15 12.53 -4.97
CA ASP A 147 0.63 11.52 -5.90
C ASP A 147 -0.08 10.39 -5.13
N ALA A 148 0.50 9.95 -4.01
CA ALA A 148 -0.09 8.94 -3.13
C ALA A 148 -1.42 9.42 -2.52
N ASN A 149 -1.50 10.68 -2.10
CA ASN A 149 -2.74 11.26 -1.59
C ASN A 149 -3.79 11.41 -2.69
N SER A 150 -3.37 11.81 -3.91
CA SER A 150 -4.28 11.97 -5.06
C SER A 150 -4.93 10.64 -5.46
N GLU A 151 -4.22 9.51 -5.33
CA GLU A 151 -4.78 8.18 -5.60
C GLU A 151 -5.87 7.80 -4.59
N VAL A 152 -5.83 8.28 -3.34
CA VAL A 152 -6.94 8.09 -2.37
C VAL A 152 -8.17 8.89 -2.80
N HIS A 153 -8.00 10.14 -3.23
CA HIS A 153 -9.11 10.93 -3.78
C HIS A 153 -9.70 10.32 -5.05
N LYS A 154 -8.85 9.76 -5.91
CA LYS A 154 -9.28 9.02 -7.10
C LYS A 154 -10.05 7.75 -6.72
N ALA A 155 -9.56 6.99 -5.72
CA ALA A 155 -10.28 5.83 -5.20
C ALA A 155 -11.66 6.23 -4.67
N ALA A 156 -11.75 7.29 -3.87
CA ALA A 156 -13.02 7.82 -3.36
C ALA A 156 -13.97 8.23 -4.48
N ARG A 157 -13.47 8.92 -5.51
CA ARG A 157 -14.28 9.34 -6.66
C ARG A 157 -14.80 8.15 -7.46
N LEU A 158 -13.94 7.18 -7.77
CA LEU A 158 -14.33 5.95 -8.50
C LEU A 158 -15.25 5.05 -7.67
N PHE A 159 -15.10 5.08 -6.34
CA PHE A 159 -15.98 4.40 -5.41
C PHE A 159 -17.38 5.03 -5.41
N TRP A 160 -17.47 6.35 -5.36
CA TRP A 160 -18.75 7.05 -5.31
C TRP A 160 -19.60 6.85 -6.56
N GLU A 161 -19.00 7.04 -7.73
CA GLU A 161 -19.71 7.05 -9.01
C GLU A 161 -20.39 5.70 -9.29
N GLY A 162 -21.71 5.76 -9.50
CA GLY A 162 -22.53 4.59 -9.85
C GLY A 162 -22.95 3.68 -8.69
N ARG A 163 -22.69 4.04 -7.43
CA ARG A 163 -23.05 3.19 -6.26
C ARG A 163 -24.21 3.69 -5.39
N GLY A 164 -24.73 4.88 -5.68
CA GLY A 164 -25.95 5.43 -5.06
C GLY A 164 -25.75 6.06 -3.69
N TYR A 165 -24.51 6.26 -3.23
CA TYR A 165 -24.23 6.94 -1.96
C TYR A 165 -24.59 8.43 -2.00
N ALA A 166 -25.08 8.96 -0.88
CA ALA A 166 -25.39 10.39 -0.71
C ALA A 166 -24.15 11.28 -0.96
N GLY A 167 -22.97 10.78 -0.56
CA GLY A 167 -21.70 11.43 -0.79
C GLY A 167 -20.52 10.54 -0.40
N VAL A 168 -19.34 10.88 -0.90
CA VAL A 168 -18.07 10.28 -0.44
C VAL A 168 -17.07 11.40 -0.20
N GLU A 169 -16.65 11.56 1.06
CA GLU A 169 -15.55 12.43 1.46
C GLU A 169 -14.29 11.61 1.74
N THR A 170 -13.16 12.29 1.89
CA THR A 170 -11.86 11.68 2.19
C THR A 170 -11.23 12.30 3.42
N ALA A 171 -10.54 11.47 4.20
CA ALA A 171 -9.64 11.92 5.26
C ALA A 171 -8.38 11.05 5.33
N PHE A 172 -7.42 11.49 6.14
CA PHE A 172 -6.18 10.78 6.36
C PHE A 172 -5.91 10.65 7.86
N VAL A 173 -5.50 9.47 8.29
CA VAL A 173 -5.18 9.22 9.71
C VAL A 173 -3.80 9.78 10.11
N SER A 174 -2.95 10.14 9.14
CA SER A 174 -1.61 10.67 9.36
C SER A 174 -1.09 11.44 8.15
N LEU A 175 -0.03 12.24 8.34
CA LEU A 175 0.82 12.88 7.30
C LEU A 175 0.16 13.80 6.27
N ALA A 176 -1.16 13.80 6.15
CA ALA A 176 -1.94 14.59 5.20
C ALA A 176 -3.23 15.10 5.86
N ALA A 177 -3.83 16.12 5.27
CA ALA A 177 -5.07 16.72 5.71
C ALA A 177 -6.19 16.47 4.67
N PRO A 178 -7.47 16.46 5.08
CA PRO A 178 -7.96 16.61 6.45
C PRO A 178 -7.72 15.35 7.30
N ASP A 179 -7.61 15.53 8.63
CA ASP A 179 -7.61 14.41 9.56
C ASP A 179 -9.01 13.78 9.71
N VAL A 180 -9.12 12.63 10.40
CA VAL A 180 -10.40 11.90 10.53
C VAL A 180 -11.50 12.77 11.18
N PRO A 181 -11.28 13.44 12.32
CA PRO A 181 -12.28 14.36 12.89
C PRO A 181 -12.68 15.48 11.93
N SER A 182 -11.73 16.11 11.24
CA SER A 182 -12.02 17.17 10.26
C SER A 182 -12.81 16.65 9.06
N GLY A 183 -12.58 15.39 8.65
CA GLY A 183 -13.36 14.71 7.61
C GLY A 183 -14.80 14.47 8.05
N LEU A 184 -15.02 14.08 9.31
CA LEU A 184 -16.34 13.91 9.91
C LEU A 184 -17.08 15.24 10.04
N ASP A 185 -16.40 16.29 10.51
CA ASP A 185 -16.94 17.67 10.56
C ASP A 185 -17.40 18.13 9.18
N ARG A 186 -16.65 17.81 8.12
CA ARG A 186 -17.04 18.13 6.74
C ARG A 186 -18.27 17.36 6.31
N CYS A 187 -18.36 16.07 6.61
CA CYS A 187 -19.54 15.26 6.32
C CYS A 187 -20.79 15.85 6.99
N GLU A 188 -20.70 16.20 8.28
CA GLU A 188 -21.81 16.83 9.01
C GLU A 188 -22.21 18.17 8.41
N LYS A 189 -21.24 19.05 8.11
CA LYS A 189 -21.50 20.37 7.49
C LYS A 189 -22.13 20.27 6.10
N LEU A 190 -21.86 19.19 5.37
CA LEU A 190 -22.49 18.88 4.08
C LEU A 190 -23.88 18.26 4.24
N GLY A 191 -24.36 18.08 5.48
CA GLY A 191 -25.72 17.61 5.78
C GLY A 191 -25.84 16.09 5.99
N ALA A 192 -24.72 15.36 6.09
CA ALA A 192 -24.77 13.92 6.35
C ALA A 192 -25.45 13.63 7.70
N ARG A 193 -26.37 12.67 7.69
CA ARG A 193 -27.03 12.15 8.92
C ARG A 193 -26.56 10.74 9.27
N ARG A 194 -26.14 9.98 8.27
CA ARG A 194 -25.53 8.66 8.42
C ARG A 194 -24.18 8.66 7.74
N ILE A 195 -23.13 8.36 8.51
CA ILE A 195 -21.75 8.38 8.05
C ILE A 195 -21.14 7.00 8.27
N VAL A 196 -20.60 6.41 7.21
CA VAL A 196 -19.77 5.20 7.31
C VAL A 196 -18.31 5.59 7.12
N VAL A 197 -17.51 5.43 8.17
CA VAL A 197 -16.06 5.59 8.10
C VAL A 197 -15.46 4.30 7.54
N LEU A 198 -14.84 4.41 6.37
CA LEU A 198 -14.36 3.29 5.59
C LEU A 198 -12.82 3.33 5.50
N PRO A 199 -12.10 2.47 6.25
CA PRO A 199 -10.65 2.44 6.22
C PRO A 199 -10.15 1.87 4.87
N TYR A 200 -9.40 2.66 4.11
CA TYR A 200 -8.71 2.23 2.89
C TYR A 200 -7.37 1.57 3.22
N PHE A 201 -7.45 0.39 3.83
CA PHE A 201 -6.32 -0.41 4.32
C PHE A 201 -6.50 -1.89 3.95
N LEU A 202 -5.40 -2.59 3.73
CA LEU A 202 -5.43 -4.01 3.38
C LEU A 202 -5.70 -4.92 4.57
N PHE A 203 -5.04 -4.67 5.69
CA PHE A 203 -5.11 -5.50 6.89
C PHE A 203 -5.35 -4.62 8.12
N THR A 204 -5.71 -5.27 9.22
CA THR A 204 -5.83 -4.65 10.55
C THR A 204 -4.47 -4.13 11.03
N GLY A 205 -4.52 -3.29 12.06
CA GLY A 205 -3.35 -2.84 12.80
C GLY A 205 -3.50 -1.42 13.33
N ILE A 206 -2.39 -0.88 13.83
CA ILE A 206 -2.35 0.37 14.61
C ILE A 206 -3.06 1.54 13.92
N LEU A 207 -2.93 1.67 12.59
CA LEU A 207 -3.53 2.78 11.86
C LEU A 207 -5.04 2.63 11.66
N PRO A 208 -5.57 1.51 11.13
CA PRO A 208 -7.01 1.23 11.18
C PRO A 208 -7.61 1.34 12.59
N ASP A 209 -6.91 0.85 13.62
CA ASP A 209 -7.36 0.97 15.02
C ASP A 209 -7.49 2.43 15.45
N ARG A 210 -6.53 3.27 15.05
CA ARG A 210 -6.57 4.71 15.31
C ARG A 210 -7.72 5.39 14.57
N VAL A 211 -8.03 5.00 13.34
CA VAL A 211 -9.21 5.51 12.61
C VAL A 211 -10.48 5.23 13.40
N ARG A 212 -10.64 3.99 13.87
CA ARG A 212 -11.79 3.59 14.69
C ARG A 212 -11.87 4.40 15.97
N GLN A 213 -10.76 4.52 16.70
CA GLN A 213 -10.69 5.30 17.94
C GLN A 213 -11.10 6.77 17.72
N GLN A 214 -10.52 7.44 16.72
CA GLN A 214 -10.86 8.83 16.40
C GLN A 214 -12.32 8.99 15.99
N THR A 215 -12.87 7.99 15.30
CA THR A 215 -14.29 7.96 14.89
C THR A 215 -15.21 7.82 16.09
N GLU A 216 -14.91 6.89 17.00
CA GLU A 216 -15.71 6.66 18.23
C GLU A 216 -15.68 7.87 19.16
N GLU A 217 -14.50 8.47 19.35
CA GLU A 217 -14.33 9.69 20.14
C GLU A 217 -15.13 10.87 19.55
N TRP A 218 -15.08 11.05 18.23
CA TRP A 218 -15.86 12.09 17.57
C TRP A 218 -17.36 11.82 17.63
N ALA A 219 -17.80 10.58 17.38
CA ALA A 219 -19.21 10.20 17.41
C ALA A 219 -19.84 10.37 18.79
N ALA A 220 -19.09 10.12 19.86
CA ALA A 220 -19.55 10.34 21.24
C ALA A 220 -19.96 11.81 21.53
N ALA A 221 -19.33 12.76 20.84
CA ALA A 221 -19.67 14.19 20.92
C ALA A 221 -20.86 14.60 20.03
N HIS A 222 -21.31 13.72 19.11
CA HIS A 222 -22.35 14.01 18.11
C HIS A 222 -23.48 12.96 18.13
N PRO A 223 -24.21 12.78 19.24
CA PRO A 223 -25.19 11.69 19.43
C PRO A 223 -26.41 11.75 18.48
N GLY A 224 -26.58 12.84 17.73
CA GLY A 224 -27.63 12.99 16.72
C GLY A 224 -27.28 12.42 15.35
N LEU A 225 -26.07 11.89 15.16
CA LEU A 225 -25.58 11.30 13.93
C LEU A 225 -25.40 9.78 14.07
N ASP A 226 -25.77 9.04 13.04
CA ASP A 226 -25.47 7.60 12.94
C ASP A 226 -24.09 7.44 12.31
N VAL A 227 -23.06 7.24 13.13
CA VAL A 227 -21.68 7.08 12.67
C VAL A 227 -21.24 5.63 12.90
N ARG A 228 -20.82 4.95 11.83
CA ARG A 228 -20.40 3.54 11.89
C ARG A 228 -19.03 3.37 11.26
N SER A 229 -18.23 2.44 11.79
CA SER A 229 -16.94 2.07 11.20
C SER A 229 -17.07 0.76 10.41
N ALA A 230 -16.63 0.76 9.16
CA ALA A 230 -16.49 -0.44 8.36
C ALA A 230 -15.14 -1.12 8.58
N ASP A 231 -15.07 -2.40 8.23
CA ASP A 231 -13.83 -3.17 8.33
C ASP A 231 -12.86 -2.85 7.18
N VAL A 232 -11.60 -3.25 7.32
CA VAL A 232 -10.57 -3.16 6.29
C VAL A 232 -10.89 -4.08 5.10
N ILE A 233 -10.13 -3.96 4.00
CA ILE A 233 -10.30 -4.83 2.82
C ILE A 233 -10.15 -6.32 3.21
N GLY A 234 -9.12 -6.64 3.98
CA GLY A 234 -8.79 -7.99 4.42
C GLY A 234 -8.23 -8.87 3.29
N ALA A 235 -8.03 -10.15 3.60
CA ALA A 235 -7.60 -11.18 2.64
C ALA A 235 -8.75 -11.65 1.72
N ALA A 236 -9.44 -10.70 1.09
CA ALA A 236 -10.55 -11.00 0.19
C ALA A 236 -10.08 -11.75 -1.07
N GLU A 237 -10.96 -12.56 -1.66
CA GLU A 237 -10.69 -13.30 -2.89
C GLU A 237 -10.21 -12.39 -4.03
N GLU A 238 -10.79 -11.20 -4.14
CA GLU A 238 -10.42 -10.17 -5.10
C GLU A 238 -8.99 -9.68 -4.93
N LEU A 239 -8.47 -9.66 -3.71
CA LEU A 239 -7.09 -9.26 -3.45
C LEU A 239 -6.12 -10.33 -3.96
N HIS A 240 -6.43 -11.62 -3.76
CA HIS A 240 -5.64 -12.71 -4.33
C HIS A 240 -5.62 -12.64 -5.86
N ALA A 241 -6.79 -12.48 -6.48
CA ALA A 241 -6.91 -12.36 -7.93
C ALA A 241 -6.12 -11.15 -8.46
N LEU A 242 -6.22 -10.00 -7.79
CA LEU A 242 -5.51 -8.79 -8.19
C LEU A 242 -3.98 -8.91 -8.05
N VAL A 243 -3.49 -9.58 -7.02
CA VAL A 243 -2.04 -9.85 -6.90
C VAL A 243 -1.55 -10.70 -8.08
N MET A 244 -2.32 -11.71 -8.48
CA MET A 244 -1.99 -12.52 -9.65
C MET A 244 -2.07 -11.73 -10.96
N GLU A 245 -3.02 -10.80 -11.08
CA GLU A 245 -3.06 -9.86 -12.21
C GLU A 245 -1.78 -9.00 -12.28
N ARG A 246 -1.37 -8.41 -11.15
CA ARG A 246 -0.14 -7.59 -11.05
C ARG A 246 1.11 -8.42 -11.32
N TYR A 247 1.14 -9.67 -10.89
CA TYR A 247 2.19 -10.62 -11.23
C TYR A 247 2.26 -10.86 -12.74
N GLU A 248 1.14 -11.16 -13.39
CA GLU A 248 1.08 -11.41 -14.83
C GLU A 248 1.49 -10.18 -15.65
N GLU A 249 1.07 -8.97 -15.24
CA GLU A 249 1.53 -7.71 -15.82
C GLU A 249 3.06 -7.57 -15.73
N ALA A 250 3.63 -7.83 -14.55
CA ALA A 250 5.08 -7.76 -14.31
C ALA A 250 5.87 -8.81 -15.08
N VAL A 251 5.31 -10.01 -15.30
CA VAL A 251 5.94 -11.07 -16.09
C VAL A 251 5.91 -10.75 -17.59
N LYS A 252 4.80 -10.18 -18.09
CA LYS A 252 4.62 -9.83 -19.51
C LYS A 252 5.30 -8.51 -19.91
N GLY A 253 5.61 -7.67 -18.93
CA GLY A 253 6.21 -6.35 -19.16
C GLY A 253 5.20 -5.26 -19.55
N ASP A 254 3.89 -5.49 -19.40
CA ASP A 254 2.83 -4.48 -19.60
C ASP A 254 2.66 -3.63 -18.32
N LEU A 255 3.76 -3.03 -17.86
CA LEU A 255 3.79 -2.24 -16.63
C LEU A 255 3.30 -0.82 -16.90
N ARG A 256 2.00 -0.60 -16.66
CA ARG A 256 1.36 0.72 -16.77
C ARG A 256 1.48 1.49 -15.46
N MET A 257 2.69 2.00 -15.22
CA MET A 257 3.01 2.88 -14.10
C MET A 257 2.49 4.30 -14.35
N ASN A 258 2.11 5.03 -13.29
CA ASN A 258 1.71 6.43 -13.36
C ASN A 258 2.92 7.39 -13.50
N CYS A 259 3.93 7.04 -14.29
CA CYS A 259 5.20 7.78 -14.33
C CYS A 259 5.04 9.28 -14.63
N ASP A 260 3.96 9.66 -15.31
CA ASP A 260 3.60 11.04 -15.66
C ASP A 260 3.18 11.90 -14.47
N SER A 261 2.97 11.33 -13.27
CA SER A 261 2.65 12.08 -12.04
C SER A 261 3.76 11.99 -10.97
N CYS A 262 4.88 11.32 -11.26
CA CYS A 262 5.93 11.10 -10.28
C CYS A 262 6.80 12.35 -10.07
N VAL A 263 6.80 12.93 -8.86
CA VAL A 263 7.56 14.15 -8.49
C VAL A 263 9.07 14.09 -8.74
N TYR A 264 9.62 12.90 -8.92
CA TYR A 264 11.04 12.69 -9.22
C TYR A 264 11.36 12.64 -10.72
N ARG A 265 10.33 12.48 -11.56
CA ARG A 265 10.43 12.38 -13.03
C ARG A 265 9.89 13.61 -13.76
N ILE A 266 8.96 14.33 -13.13
CA ILE A 266 8.33 15.52 -13.69
C ILE A 266 8.33 16.68 -12.68
N ALA A 267 8.45 17.91 -13.18
CA ALA A 267 8.41 19.13 -12.39
C ALA A 267 6.98 19.46 -11.94
N LEU A 268 6.53 18.85 -10.85
CA LEU A 268 5.29 19.23 -10.20
C LEU A 268 5.50 20.55 -9.43
N PRO A 269 4.64 21.57 -9.61
CA PRO A 269 4.79 22.84 -8.92
C PRO A 269 4.90 22.69 -7.39
N GLY A 270 5.94 23.29 -6.79
CA GLY A 270 6.27 23.16 -5.37
C GLY A 270 7.13 21.95 -5.00
N PHE A 271 7.55 21.13 -5.97
CA PHE A 271 8.44 19.98 -5.81
C PHE A 271 9.54 19.95 -6.89
N GLU A 272 9.83 21.09 -7.52
CA GLU A 272 10.79 21.20 -8.62
C GLU A 272 12.20 20.76 -8.21
N ASP A 273 12.55 20.95 -6.94
CA ASP A 273 13.80 20.52 -6.33
C ASP A 273 13.99 18.99 -6.32
N LYS A 274 12.91 18.22 -6.46
CA LYS A 274 12.95 16.75 -6.46
C LYS A 274 13.25 16.13 -7.83
N VAL A 275 13.15 16.89 -8.91
CA VAL A 275 13.29 16.35 -10.27
C VAL A 275 14.72 15.90 -10.51
N GLY A 276 14.88 14.64 -10.94
CA GLY A 276 16.19 14.06 -11.23
C GLY A 276 17.03 13.73 -9.99
N LEU A 277 16.53 14.00 -8.78
CA LEU A 277 17.20 13.55 -7.56
C LEU A 277 17.21 12.01 -7.50
N PRO A 278 18.34 11.40 -7.12
CA PRO A 278 18.37 9.99 -6.77
C PRO A 278 17.32 9.70 -5.68
N GLN A 279 16.54 8.63 -5.86
CA GLN A 279 15.72 8.12 -4.76
C GLN A 279 16.66 7.67 -3.65
N GLN A 280 16.59 8.33 -2.51
CA GLN A 280 17.31 7.94 -1.32
C GLN A 280 16.38 7.06 -0.48
N PRO A 281 16.46 5.72 -0.60
CA PRO A 281 15.75 4.85 0.30
C PRO A 281 16.22 5.17 1.72
N HIS A 282 15.30 5.10 2.68
CA HIS A 282 15.69 5.26 4.06
C HIS A 282 16.34 3.97 4.57
N PHE A 283 17.04 4.10 5.70
CA PHE A 283 17.72 2.97 6.33
C PHE A 283 16.69 2.05 6.99
N HIS A 284 16.69 0.77 6.60
CA HIS A 284 16.00 -0.29 7.31
C HIS A 284 17.02 -1.10 8.13
N PRO A 285 16.79 -1.32 9.45
CA PRO A 285 17.74 -2.04 10.30
C PRO A 285 18.12 -3.44 9.84
N ASP A 286 17.21 -4.09 9.09
CA ASP A 286 17.37 -5.45 8.59
C ASP A 286 18.02 -5.50 7.19
N ASP A 287 18.37 -4.34 6.60
CA ASP A 287 19.23 -4.30 5.43
C ASP A 287 20.69 -4.41 5.86
N ASP A 288 21.36 -5.51 5.51
CA ASP A 288 22.82 -5.67 5.66
C ASP A 288 23.63 -4.76 4.70
N GLY A 289 23.26 -3.49 4.58
CA GLY A 289 23.93 -2.48 3.78
C GLY A 289 25.11 -1.88 4.54
N HIS A 290 26.31 -2.14 4.04
CA HIS A 290 27.59 -1.61 4.52
C HIS A 290 27.53 -0.15 5.01
N HIS A 291 28.11 0.08 6.19
CA HIS A 291 28.37 1.41 6.75
C HIS A 291 29.18 2.27 5.78
N HIS A 292 28.52 3.17 5.05
CA HIS A 292 29.19 4.32 4.47
C HIS A 292 29.42 5.34 5.58
N HIS A 293 30.50 5.15 6.35
CA HIS A 293 31.10 6.21 7.14
C HIS A 293 31.57 7.32 6.18
N HIS A 294 30.75 8.34 6.00
CA HIS A 294 31.24 9.64 5.54
C HIS A 294 32.04 10.27 6.68
N HIS A 295 33.32 9.88 6.81
CA HIS A 295 34.30 10.69 7.51
C HIS A 295 34.54 11.96 6.67
N GLY A 296 33.78 13.01 6.97
CA GLY A 296 34.13 14.36 6.56
C GLY A 296 35.41 14.76 7.27
N SER A 297 36.54 14.70 6.57
CA SER A 297 37.79 15.30 7.02
C SER A 297 37.67 16.83 6.90
N HIS A 298 37.28 17.50 7.97
CA HIS A 298 37.52 18.94 8.11
C HIS A 298 39.01 19.16 8.39
N ALA A 299 39.78 19.35 7.31
CA ALA A 299 41.09 19.96 7.40
C ALA A 299 40.90 21.48 7.50
N HIS A 300 40.98 22.01 8.73
CA HIS A 300 41.23 23.44 8.94
C HIS A 300 42.70 23.71 8.60
N ALA A 301 42.94 24.37 7.46
CA ALA A 301 44.20 25.04 7.21
C ALA A 301 44.04 26.52 7.58
N HIS A 302 44.78 26.93 8.60
CA HIS A 302 45.06 28.33 8.88
C HIS A 302 45.90 28.93 7.76
N HIS A 303 45.47 30.06 7.21
CA HIS A 303 46.26 31.28 7.03
C HIS A 303 45.38 32.43 6.52
#